data_AF-A0A1Y0D681-F1
#
_entry.id   AF-A0A1Y0D681-F1
#
_cell.length_a   1.000
_cell.length_b   1.000
_cell.length_c   1.000
_cell.angle_alpha   90.00
_cell.angle_beta   90.00
_cell.angle_gamma   90.00
#
_symmetry.space_group_name_H-M   'P 1'
#
loop_
_entity.id
_entity.type
_entity.pdbx_description
1 polymer ?
#
loop_
_entity_poly.entity_id
_entity_poly.type
_entity_poly.pdbx_seq_one_letter_code
_entity_poly.pdbx_strand_id
1 'polypeptide(L)'
;MTTCLADSLSKVLPEHIQPESIQPENTPAPWYLYLVRCVDGSLYAGISLDPERRCMEHNQQRSRASRYVWARRPAHLVWQREVADQSQALKLELRLKRLTKVKKEQLLLQDNGWQALLAQIRHK
;
A
#
# COMPACT_ATOMS: atom_id res chain seq x y z
N MET A 1 -56.17 29.57 42.47
CA MET A 1 -55.70 30.06 41.15
C MET A 1 -54.58 31.04 41.49
N THR A 2 -53.29 30.83 41.31
CA THR A 2 -52.52 30.09 40.30
C THR A 2 -51.11 29.87 40.87
N THR A 3 -50.48 28.75 40.54
CA THR A 3 -49.15 28.28 41.00
C THR A 3 -47.99 29.04 40.37
N CYS A 4 -46.90 29.28 41.13
CA CYS A 4 -45.56 29.57 40.60
C CYS A 4 -44.53 28.79 41.42
N LEU A 5 -44.03 27.70 40.85
CA LEU A 5 -42.90 26.94 41.39
C LEU A 5 -41.61 27.54 40.84
N ALA A 6 -40.68 27.86 41.72
CA ALA A 6 -39.39 28.42 41.39
C ALA A 6 -38.52 27.41 40.64
N ASP A 7 -37.91 27.95 39.58
CA ASP A 7 -36.98 27.36 38.65
C ASP A 7 -35.63 27.10 39.34
N SER A 8 -35.19 25.84 39.38
CA SER A 8 -33.80 25.44 39.51
C SER A 8 -33.71 23.92 39.48
N LEU A 9 -32.96 23.40 38.51
CA LEU A 9 -31.78 22.57 38.75
C LEU A 9 -31.28 22.01 37.40
N SER A 10 -30.10 22.48 37.02
CA SER A 10 -28.97 21.64 36.58
C SER A 10 -29.16 20.74 35.35
N LYS A 11 -28.47 21.08 34.24
CA LYS A 11 -27.21 20.44 33.85
C LYS A 11 -26.80 20.84 32.43
N VAL A 12 -25.56 21.30 32.35
CA VAL A 12 -24.76 21.54 31.15
C VAL A 12 -24.42 20.18 30.49
N LEU A 13 -24.78 20.05 29.20
CA LEU A 13 -24.30 19.15 28.10
C LEU A 13 -24.09 17.62 28.38
N PRO A 14 -24.15 16.71 27.37
CA PRO A 14 -23.58 16.90 26.03
C PRO A 14 -24.49 16.57 24.85
N GLU A 15 -24.10 17.12 23.70
CA GLU A 15 -24.43 16.68 22.36
C GLU A 15 -24.39 15.15 22.26
N HIS A 16 -25.54 14.54 22.01
CA HIS A 16 -25.62 13.16 21.54
C HIS A 16 -25.70 13.18 20.01
N ILE A 17 -24.57 13.52 19.38
CA ILE A 17 -24.31 13.12 18.00
C ILE A 17 -23.93 11.65 18.11
N GLN A 18 -24.81 10.74 17.71
CA GLN A 18 -24.45 9.34 17.52
C GLN A 18 -23.65 9.22 16.24
N PRO A 19 -22.37 8.78 16.24
CA PRO A 19 -21.74 8.29 15.04
C PRO A 19 -21.96 6.77 14.97
N GLU A 20 -23.18 6.37 14.60
CA GLU A 20 -23.56 4.97 14.34
C GLU A 20 -24.10 4.96 12.90
N SER A 21 -23.36 4.60 11.85
CA SER A 21 -22.61 3.36 11.64
C SER A 21 -21.85 3.51 10.31
N ILE A 22 -20.51 3.54 10.34
CA ILE A 22 -19.74 3.26 9.11
C ILE A 22 -19.63 1.74 9.07
N GLN A 23 -20.53 1.11 8.31
CA GLN A 23 -20.36 -0.28 7.90
C GLN A 23 -18.96 -0.38 7.29
N PRO A 24 -18.03 -1.24 7.75
CA PRO A 24 -16.80 -1.44 7.01
C PRO A 24 -17.22 -2.03 5.67
N GLU A 25 -17.25 -1.22 4.61
CA GLU A 25 -17.46 -1.74 3.28
C GLU A 25 -16.42 -2.85 3.07
N ASN A 26 -16.88 -4.03 2.62
CA ASN A 26 -16.09 -5.23 2.34
C ASN A 26 -15.12 -5.02 1.16
N THR A 27 -14.35 -3.93 1.15
CA THR A 27 -13.35 -3.64 0.15
C THR A 27 -12.14 -4.54 0.43
N PRO A 28 -11.78 -5.46 -0.47
CA PRO A 28 -10.58 -6.25 -0.30
C PRO A 28 -9.37 -5.31 -0.19
N ALA A 29 -8.50 -5.55 0.79
CA ALA A 29 -7.30 -4.73 0.98
C ALA A 29 -6.49 -4.67 -0.33
N PRO A 30 -6.00 -3.48 -0.73
CA PRO A 30 -5.29 -3.33 -1.99
C PRO A 30 -3.98 -4.11 -1.97
N TRP A 31 -3.59 -4.63 -3.13
CA TRP A 31 -2.28 -5.23 -3.33
C TRP A 31 -1.31 -4.16 -3.80
N TYR A 32 -0.06 -4.23 -3.38
CA TYR A 32 0.98 -3.31 -3.81
C TYR A 32 1.99 -4.03 -4.67
N LEU A 33 2.35 -3.41 -5.79
CA LEU A 33 3.54 -3.73 -6.55
C LEU A 33 4.66 -2.79 -6.10
N TYR A 34 5.84 -3.33 -5.79
CA TYR A 34 6.95 -2.53 -5.27
C TYR A 34 8.30 -2.87 -5.91
N LEU A 35 9.21 -1.90 -5.85
CA LEU A 35 10.62 -2.05 -6.19
C LEU A 35 11.48 -1.72 -4.98
N VAL A 36 12.46 -2.58 -4.69
CA VAL A 36 13.54 -2.28 -3.74
C VAL A 36 14.87 -2.18 -4.47
N ARG A 37 15.68 -1.19 -4.09
CA ARG A 37 17.06 -1.03 -4.53
C ARG A 37 17.99 -1.68 -3.52
N CYS A 38 18.79 -2.62 -4.00
CA CYS A 38 19.81 -3.30 -3.20
C CYS A 38 21.14 -2.53 -3.25
N VAL A 39 22.09 -2.91 -2.40
CA VAL A 39 23.40 -2.23 -2.27
C VAL A 39 24.22 -2.23 -3.56
N ASP A 40 24.07 -3.25 -4.41
CA ASP A 40 24.73 -3.36 -5.72
C ASP A 40 24.05 -2.51 -6.82
N GLY A 41 23.05 -1.70 -6.43
CA GLY A 41 22.25 -0.90 -7.36
C GLY A 41 21.32 -1.74 -8.23
N SER A 42 21.13 -3.03 -7.94
CA SER A 42 20.11 -3.85 -8.58
C SER A 42 18.72 -3.49 -8.05
N LEU A 43 17.71 -3.70 -8.88
CA LEU A 43 16.30 -3.48 -8.55
C LEU A 43 15.58 -4.83 -8.46
N TYR A 44 15.00 -5.10 -7.31
CA TYR A 44 14.14 -6.26 -7.08
C TYR A 44 12.68 -5.82 -7.11
N ALA A 45 11.84 -6.59 -7.80
CA ALA A 45 10.40 -6.36 -7.91
C ALA A 45 9.64 -7.45 -7.15
N GLY A 46 8.59 -7.05 -6.43
CA GLY A 46 7.70 -7.96 -5.71
C GLY A 46 6.31 -7.37 -5.54
N ILE A 47 5.39 -8.20 -5.05
CA ILE A 47 4.06 -7.77 -4.57
C ILE A 47 3.89 -8.07 -3.08
N SER A 48 3.14 -7.24 -2.37
CA SER A 48 2.82 -7.40 -0.95
C SER A 48 1.55 -6.62 -0.60
N LEU A 49 0.88 -6.96 0.50
CA LEU A 49 -0.14 -6.10 1.10
C LEU A 49 0.48 -4.93 1.88
N ASP A 50 1.73 -5.09 2.29
CA ASP A 50 2.51 -4.10 3.04
C ASP A 50 3.97 -4.15 2.55
N PRO A 51 4.36 -3.29 1.59
CA PRO A 51 5.73 -3.23 1.06
C PRO A 51 6.78 -2.76 2.06
N GLU A 52 6.42 -1.85 2.96
CA GLU A 52 7.34 -1.28 3.95
C GLU A 52 7.75 -2.34 4.97
N ARG A 53 6.76 -3.03 5.55
CA ARG A 53 7.02 -4.18 6.43
C ARG A 53 7.81 -5.26 5.70
N ARG A 54 7.46 -5.56 4.45
CA ARG A 54 8.18 -6.56 3.64
C ARG A 54 9.65 -6.18 3.42
N CYS A 55 9.92 -4.89 3.18
CA CYS A 55 11.27 -4.37 3.03
C CYS A 55 12.08 -4.50 4.34
N MET A 56 11.47 -4.18 5.49
CA MET A 56 12.09 -4.38 6.80
C MET A 56 12.41 -5.87 7.06
N GLU A 57 11.46 -6.76 6.79
CA GLU A 57 11.67 -8.21 6.91
C GLU A 57 12.82 -8.69 6.01
N HIS A 58 12.91 -8.19 4.77
CA HIS A 58 14.01 -8.49 3.86
C HIS A 58 15.38 -8.10 4.41
N ASN A 59 15.46 -7.00 5.17
CA ASN A 59 16.71 -6.53 5.76
C ASN A 59 17.08 -7.29 7.05
N GLN A 60 16.09 -7.65 7.86
CA GLN A 60 16.32 -8.11 9.24
C GLN A 60 16.19 -9.63 9.42
N GLN A 61 15.36 -10.30 8.62
CA GLN A 61 14.94 -11.68 8.87
C GLN A 61 15.32 -12.62 7.72
N ARG A 62 16.41 -13.39 7.87
CA ARG A 62 16.91 -14.31 6.84
C ARG A 62 15.86 -15.30 6.33
N SER A 63 15.03 -15.82 7.23
CA SER A 63 14.00 -16.82 6.91
C SER A 63 12.82 -16.24 6.11
N ARG A 64 12.55 -14.94 6.25
CA ARG A 64 11.45 -14.25 5.53
C ARG A 64 11.94 -13.47 4.31
N ALA A 65 13.24 -13.21 4.23
CA ALA A 65 13.87 -12.57 3.10
C ALA A 65 13.94 -13.50 1.88
N SER A 66 13.79 -12.94 0.67
CA SER A 66 14.16 -13.69 -0.51
C SER A 66 15.68 -13.94 -0.50
N ARG A 67 16.13 -15.11 -0.95
CA ARG A 67 17.58 -15.43 -1.05
C ARG A 67 18.34 -14.34 -1.82
N TYR A 68 17.70 -13.78 -2.84
CA TYR A 68 18.28 -12.75 -3.70
C TYR A 68 18.54 -11.44 -2.94
N VAL A 69 17.52 -10.93 -2.22
CA VAL A 69 17.62 -9.65 -1.50
C VAL A 69 18.49 -9.80 -0.26
N TRP A 70 18.38 -10.93 0.48
CA TRP A 70 19.20 -11.18 1.67
C TRP A 70 20.70 -11.09 1.40
N ALA A 71 21.14 -11.57 0.24
CA ALA A 71 22.54 -11.54 -0.18
C ALA A 71 23.03 -10.12 -0.57
N ARG A 72 22.14 -9.14 -0.75
CA ARG A 72 22.44 -7.79 -1.30
C ARG A 72 21.89 -6.65 -0.43
N ARG A 73 21.79 -6.89 0.87
CA ARG A 73 21.35 -5.90 1.85
C ARG A 73 22.40 -4.80 2.04
N PRO A 74 22.01 -3.59 2.50
CA PRO A 74 20.63 -3.17 2.76
C PRO A 74 19.83 -2.98 1.46
N ALA A 75 18.54 -3.30 1.53
CA ALA A 75 17.58 -3.03 0.49
C ALA A 75 16.67 -1.87 0.92
N HIS A 76 16.43 -0.92 0.02
CA HIS A 76 15.60 0.25 0.27
C HIS A 76 14.38 0.22 -0.65
N LEU A 77 13.19 0.42 -0.09
CA LEU A 77 11.98 0.63 -0.89
C LEU A 77 12.12 1.94 -1.67
N VAL A 78 12.08 1.86 -3.00
CA VAL A 78 12.28 3.04 -3.88
C VAL A 78 11.05 3.39 -4.69
N TRP A 79 10.07 2.48 -4.79
CA TRP A 79 8.84 2.71 -5.53
C TRP A 79 7.77 1.70 -5.12
N GLN A 80 6.53 2.15 -5.08
CA GLN A 80 5.36 1.31 -4.87
C GLN A 80 4.14 1.89 -5.58
N ARG A 81 3.22 1.03 -6.02
CA ARG A 81 1.91 1.41 -6.56
C ARG A 81 0.85 0.41 -6.12
N GLU A 82 -0.33 0.96 -5.82
CA GLU A 82 -1.53 0.19 -5.50
C GLU A 82 -2.11 -0.49 -6.73
N VAL A 83 -2.66 -1.67 -6.51
CA VAL A 83 -3.30 -2.53 -7.49
C VAL A 83 -4.56 -3.12 -6.85
N ALA A 84 -5.66 -3.09 -7.59
CA ALA A 84 -6.98 -3.44 -7.06
C ALA A 84 -7.09 -4.90 -6.58
N ASP A 85 -6.41 -5.84 -7.25
CA ASP A 85 -6.49 -7.26 -6.90
C ASP A 85 -5.17 -8.02 -7.12
N GLN A 86 -5.08 -9.19 -6.49
CA GLN A 86 -3.90 -10.05 -6.54
C GLN A 86 -3.58 -10.54 -7.96
N SER A 87 -4.60 -10.84 -8.76
CA SER A 87 -4.42 -11.38 -10.12
C SER A 87 -3.79 -10.32 -11.05
N GLN A 88 -4.27 -9.09 -10.97
CA GLN A 88 -3.67 -7.93 -11.63
C GLN A 88 -2.24 -7.69 -11.11
N ALA A 89 -2.03 -7.74 -9.79
CA ALA A 89 -0.71 -7.55 -9.19
C ALA A 89 0.31 -8.57 -9.70
N LEU A 90 -0.06 -9.86 -9.75
CA LEU A 90 0.78 -10.93 -10.30
C LEU A 90 1.09 -10.73 -11.80
N LYS A 91 0.09 -10.36 -12.60
CA LYS A 91 0.28 -10.07 -14.03
C LYS A 91 1.23 -8.88 -14.25
N LEU A 92 1.08 -7.83 -13.44
CA LEU A 92 1.95 -6.65 -13.49
C LEU A 92 3.36 -6.98 -13.01
N GLU A 93 3.51 -7.76 -11.95
CA GLU A 93 4.81 -8.20 -11.42
C GLU A 93 5.60 -8.98 -12.47
N LEU A 94 4.96 -9.93 -13.17
CA LEU A 94 5.58 -10.68 -14.27
C LEU A 94 6.06 -9.76 -15.39
N ARG A 95 5.27 -8.75 -15.76
CA ARG A 95 5.67 -7.76 -16.78
C ARG A 95 6.81 -6.88 -16.28
N LEU A 96 6.73 -6.38 -15.06
CA LEU A 96 7.75 -5.55 -14.42
C LEU A 96 9.09 -6.30 -14.34
N LYS A 97 9.07 -7.59 -13.98
CA LYS A 97 10.28 -8.45 -13.94
C LYS A 97 10.98 -8.52 -15.29
N ARG A 98 10.23 -8.56 -16.40
CA ARG A 98 10.75 -8.59 -17.78
C ARG A 98 11.31 -7.25 -18.27
N LEU A 99 11.01 -6.14 -17.59
CA LEU A 99 11.59 -4.85 -17.97
C LEU A 99 13.10 -4.81 -17.71
N THR A 100 13.81 -4.15 -18.61
CA THR A 100 15.24 -3.86 -18.45
C THR A 100 15.47 -2.94 -17.25
N LYS A 101 16.69 -2.93 -16.71
CA LYS A 101 17.06 -2.02 -15.61
C LYS A 101 16.71 -0.57 -15.95
N VAL A 102 17.07 -0.10 -17.15
CA VAL A 102 16.79 1.26 -17.63
C VAL A 102 15.30 1.60 -17.57
N LYS A 103 14.43 0.69 -18.04
CA LYS A 103 12.98 0.90 -17.98
C LYS A 103 12.45 0.92 -16.54
N LYS A 104 13.02 0.12 -15.65
CA LYS A 104 12.67 0.16 -14.22
C LYS A 104 13.11 1.47 -13.57
N GLU A 105 14.28 1.98 -13.90
CA GLU A 105 14.75 3.30 -13.43
C GLU A 105 13.84 4.43 -13.94
N GLN A 106 13.37 4.36 -15.19
CA GLN A 106 12.40 5.32 -15.73
C GLN A 106 11.08 5.34 -14.94
N LEU A 107 10.60 4.18 -14.44
CA LEU A 107 9.42 4.12 -13.58
C LEU A 107 9.59 4.90 -12.26
N LEU A 108 10.83 5.06 -11.79
CA LEU A 108 11.12 5.84 -10.59
C LEU A 108 11.07 7.34 -10.85
N LEU A 109 11.27 7.76 -12.10
CA LEU A 109 11.37 9.17 -12.50
C LEU A 109 10.07 9.70 -13.10
N GLN A 110 9.27 8.85 -13.74
CA GLN A 110 8.11 9.26 -14.54
C GLN A 110 6.93 8.30 -14.37
N ASP A 111 5.73 8.86 -14.32
CA ASP A 111 4.48 8.09 -14.17
C ASP A 111 3.99 7.46 -15.49
N ASN A 112 4.50 7.90 -16.64
CA ASN A 112 4.11 7.37 -17.95
C ASN A 112 4.32 5.85 -18.08
N GLY A 113 5.40 5.32 -17.52
CA GLY A 113 5.71 3.89 -17.58
C GLY A 113 4.72 3.04 -16.78
N TRP A 114 4.18 3.58 -15.68
CA TRP A 114 3.13 2.92 -14.90
C TRP A 114 1.85 2.79 -15.72
N GLN A 115 1.48 3.85 -16.44
CA GLN A 115 0.25 3.83 -17.25
C GLN A 115 0.36 2.89 -18.44
N ALA A 116 1.55 2.81 -19.04
CA ALA A 116 1.82 1.82 -20.09
C ALA A 116 1.71 0.37 -19.58
N LEU A 117 2.12 0.09 -18.35
CA LEU A 117 1.96 -1.24 -17.73
C LEU A 117 0.49 -1.56 -17.47
N LEU A 118 -0.28 -0.60 -16.97
CA LEU A 118 -1.72 -0.75 -16.73
C LEU A 118 -2.52 -0.95 -18.02
N ALA A 119 -2.18 -0.25 -19.10
CA ALA A 119 -2.84 -0.45 -20.39
C ALA A 119 -2.69 -1.91 -20.87
N GLN A 120 -1.51 -2.51 -20.70
CA GLN A 120 -1.23 -3.87 -21.16
C GLN A 120 -2.03 -4.96 -20.42
N ILE A 121 -2.46 -4.76 -19.18
CA ILE A 121 -3.33 -5.72 -18.48
C ILE A 121 -4.79 -5.63 -18.91
N ARG A 122 -5.26 -4.45 -19.34
CA ARG A 122 -6.67 -4.18 -19.71
C ARG A 122 -7.05 -4.69 -21.11
N HIS A 123 -6.08 -4.87 -22.00
CA HIS A 123 -6.30 -5.32 -23.39
C HIS A 123 -6.36 -6.84 -23.57
N LYS A 124 -6.71 -7.62 -22.55
CA LYS A 124 -6.83 -9.08 -22.61
C LYS A 124 -8.06 -9.59 -21.90
#